data_AF-A0A916JT97-F1
#
_entry.id   AF-A0A916JT97-F1
#
_cell.length_a   1.000
_cell.length_b   1.000
_cell.length_c   1.000
_cell.angle_alpha   90.00
_cell.angle_beta   90.00
_cell.angle_gamma   90.00
#
_symmetry.space_group_name_H-M   'P 1'
#
loop_
_entity.id
_entity.type
_entity.pdbx_description
1 polymer ?
#
loop_
_entity_poly.entity_id
_entity_poly.type
_entity_poly.pdbx_seq_one_letter_code
_entity_poly.pdbx_strand_id
1 'polypeptide(L)'
;MKGKAAAMIVLLLSLTGAGSLYAAEQPAAGGKVAVQVDGRNIVFPDAQAYTVGDSVYVPVRIAVENMGIPVAWDAGSSTVRIGEGATAVSFTPDSTAGGGKPFLKDGRVYTDLAFIQDKLGAGVAWDKAKTTVSVTTKSNVLKGVQLFKQSMVKLSGGKQVIYVDPYKVDGEPKDGDIIFITHTHSDHFSLSEIRKVAKAGATVVFPAKELDKVADAGFGKVIGAVPNEEGTVNDISYKAVPAYNTQTANHPKEREWVGYIIKVNGASYYMAGDTDLIPEMKDFDADVAFLPMGGTYTMAYEEAAKAANAIRPRIVIPYHYADVVGSRDDALKFIDLVEPGITAILMKE
;
A
#
# COMPACT_ATOMS: atom_id res chain seq x y z
N MET A 1 48.75 -8.99 -62.34
CA MET A 1 47.77 -9.06 -63.45
C MET A 1 46.54 -8.28 -63.03
N LYS A 2 46.16 -7.29 -63.84
CA LYS A 2 45.12 -6.27 -63.57
C LYS A 2 43.78 -6.74 -64.15
N GLY A 3 42.66 -6.31 -63.55
CA GLY A 3 41.34 -6.42 -64.17
C GLY A 3 40.24 -5.80 -63.31
N LYS A 4 40.05 -4.49 -63.43
CA LYS A 4 38.83 -3.77 -63.04
C LYS A 4 37.96 -3.61 -64.29
N ALA A 5 36.66 -3.85 -64.18
CA ALA A 5 35.57 -3.28 -65.00
C ALA A 5 34.25 -3.89 -64.51
N ALA A 6 33.07 -3.29 -64.55
CA ALA A 6 32.59 -1.92 -64.68
C ALA A 6 31.10 -2.03 -64.30
N ALA A 7 30.53 -1.01 -63.67
CA ALA A 7 29.10 -0.97 -63.37
C ALA A 7 28.29 -0.68 -64.64
N MET A 8 27.13 -1.32 -64.81
CA MET A 8 26.03 -0.75 -65.60
C MET A 8 24.68 -1.31 -65.13
N ILE A 9 23.87 -0.38 -64.64
CA ILE A 9 22.44 -0.51 -64.30
C ILE A 9 21.62 -0.36 -65.59
N VAL A 10 20.34 -0.79 -65.52
CA VAL A 10 19.16 -0.43 -66.34
C VAL A 10 18.62 -1.67 -67.10
N LEU A 11 17.34 -2.01 -67.16
CA LEU A 11 16.08 -1.66 -66.48
C LEU A 11 14.98 -2.49 -67.21
N LEU A 12 13.98 -2.95 -66.47
CA LEU A 12 12.58 -3.21 -66.87
C LEU A 12 12.26 -4.17 -68.03
N LEU A 13 11.52 -5.23 -67.70
CA LEU A 13 10.32 -5.59 -68.45
C LEU A 13 9.20 -6.05 -67.52
N SER A 14 8.08 -5.35 -67.67
CA SER A 14 6.78 -5.45 -67.04
C SER A 14 6.06 -6.77 -67.29
N LEU A 15 5.27 -7.25 -66.31
CA LEU A 15 4.00 -7.92 -66.62
C LEU A 15 2.96 -7.72 -65.51
N THR A 16 1.79 -7.32 -65.98
CA THR A 16 0.56 -6.94 -65.29
C THR A 16 -0.14 -8.10 -64.59
N GLY A 17 -0.81 -7.81 -63.47
CA GLY A 17 -1.82 -8.70 -62.87
C GLY A 17 -2.63 -7.97 -61.81
N ALA A 18 -3.84 -7.56 -62.16
CA ALA A 18 -4.83 -7.03 -61.24
C ALA A 18 -5.37 -8.12 -60.32
N GLY A 19 -5.60 -7.79 -59.03
CA GLY A 19 -6.23 -8.68 -58.07
C GLY A 19 -6.23 -8.08 -56.66
N SER A 20 -7.32 -7.39 -56.32
CA SER A 20 -7.57 -6.82 -55.00
C SER A 20 -7.58 -7.89 -53.90
N LEU A 21 -6.79 -7.70 -52.85
CA LEU A 21 -7.11 -8.16 -51.51
C LEU A 21 -6.86 -7.00 -50.56
N TYR A 22 -7.93 -6.40 -50.06
CA TYR A 22 -7.87 -5.58 -48.87
C TYR A 22 -7.42 -6.49 -47.72
N ALA A 23 -6.12 -6.51 -47.44
CA ALA A 23 -5.63 -6.99 -46.16
C ALA A 23 -6.02 -5.92 -45.14
N ALA A 24 -6.95 -6.27 -44.24
CA ALA A 24 -7.15 -5.48 -43.03
C ALA A 24 -5.79 -5.38 -42.32
N GLU A 25 -5.28 -4.17 -42.13
CA GLU A 25 -4.09 -3.92 -41.34
C GLU A 25 -4.27 -4.57 -39.96
N GLN A 26 -3.47 -5.59 -39.69
CA GLN A 26 -3.23 -6.06 -38.33
C GLN A 26 -2.56 -4.89 -37.58
N PRO A 27 -3.13 -4.38 -36.48
CA PRO A 27 -2.50 -3.31 -35.74
C PRO A 27 -1.16 -3.80 -35.17
N ALA A 28 -0.14 -2.96 -35.33
CA ALA A 28 1.22 -3.22 -34.89
C ALA A 28 1.28 -3.61 -33.40
N ALA A 29 2.23 -4.50 -33.06
CA ALA A 29 2.51 -4.91 -31.69
C ALA A 29 2.82 -3.69 -30.80
N GLY A 30 1.84 -3.28 -29.98
CA GLY A 30 2.00 -2.23 -28.99
C GLY A 30 3.04 -2.61 -27.95
N GLY A 31 3.83 -1.62 -27.49
CA GLY A 31 4.84 -1.80 -26.45
C GLY A 31 4.26 -2.45 -25.18
N LYS A 32 5.12 -3.11 -24.40
CA LYS A 32 4.73 -3.80 -23.16
C LYS A 32 4.00 -2.81 -22.23
N VAL A 33 2.73 -3.07 -21.95
CA VAL A 33 1.98 -2.34 -20.94
C VAL A 33 2.41 -2.84 -19.55
N ALA A 34 2.95 -1.96 -18.73
CA ALA A 34 3.21 -2.22 -17.33
C ALA A 34 1.92 -2.12 -16.52
N VAL A 35 1.77 -2.97 -15.51
CA VAL A 35 0.62 -2.92 -14.59
C VAL A 35 1.14 -2.83 -13.17
N GLN A 36 0.58 -1.91 -12.40
CA GLN A 36 0.80 -1.76 -10.98
C GLN A 36 -0.50 -2.04 -10.25
N VAL A 37 -0.45 -2.83 -9.18
CA VAL A 37 -1.56 -2.97 -8.24
C VAL A 37 -1.10 -2.43 -6.89
N ASP A 38 -1.81 -1.42 -6.42
CA ASP A 38 -1.46 -0.63 -5.25
C ASP A 38 0.00 -0.17 -5.24
N GLY A 39 0.48 0.25 -6.41
CA GLY A 39 1.84 0.74 -6.60
C GLY A 39 2.94 -0.34 -6.68
N ARG A 40 2.60 -1.62 -6.51
CA ARG A 40 3.52 -2.73 -6.78
C ARG A 40 3.46 -3.13 -8.26
N ASN A 41 4.62 -3.21 -8.91
CA ASN A 41 4.71 -3.71 -10.29
C ASN A 41 4.32 -5.19 -10.35
N ILE A 42 3.40 -5.52 -11.27
CA ILE A 42 2.93 -6.89 -11.48
C ILE A 42 3.72 -7.55 -12.59
N VAL A 43 4.28 -8.71 -12.27
CA VAL A 43 4.92 -9.59 -13.25
C VAL A 43 3.90 -10.62 -13.70
N PHE A 44 3.65 -10.66 -15.01
CA PHE A 44 2.81 -11.68 -15.63
C PHE A 44 3.71 -12.76 -16.23
N PRO A 45 3.75 -13.98 -15.68
CA PRO A 45 4.69 -15.01 -16.12
C PRO A 45 4.35 -15.62 -17.48
N ASP A 46 3.08 -15.61 -17.87
CA ASP A 46 2.57 -16.33 -19.05
C ASP A 46 1.52 -15.56 -19.86
N ALA A 47 1.31 -14.29 -19.54
CA ALA A 47 0.40 -13.37 -20.20
C ALA A 47 0.99 -11.96 -20.16
N GLN A 48 0.43 -11.00 -20.89
CA GLN A 48 0.87 -9.60 -20.78
C GLN A 48 -0.32 -8.68 -21.02
N ALA A 49 -0.39 -7.56 -20.30
CA ALA A 49 -1.34 -6.50 -20.62
C ALA A 49 -1.02 -5.86 -21.98
N TYR A 50 -2.05 -5.46 -22.73
CA TYR A 50 -1.88 -4.87 -24.05
C TYR A 50 -3.03 -3.93 -24.41
N THR A 51 -2.86 -3.16 -25.49
CA THR A 51 -3.87 -2.22 -25.97
C THR A 51 -4.64 -2.79 -27.16
N VAL A 52 -5.94 -2.48 -27.24
CA VAL A 52 -6.78 -2.70 -28.43
C VAL A 52 -7.55 -1.41 -28.68
N GLY A 53 -7.23 -0.72 -29.77
CA GLY A 53 -7.68 0.67 -29.96
C GLY A 53 -7.17 1.57 -28.84
N ASP A 54 -8.07 2.34 -28.23
CA ASP A 54 -7.76 3.20 -27.07
C ASP A 54 -7.91 2.51 -25.70
N SER A 55 -8.36 1.25 -25.69
CA SER A 55 -8.58 0.49 -24.45
C SER A 55 -7.36 -0.32 -24.07
N VAL A 56 -7.10 -0.41 -22.76
CA VAL A 56 -6.08 -1.28 -22.18
C VAL A 56 -6.74 -2.50 -21.57
N TYR A 57 -6.19 -3.68 -21.88
CA TYR A 57 -6.67 -4.96 -21.37
C TYR A 57 -5.60 -5.65 -20.54
N VAL A 58 -6.03 -6.18 -19.38
CA VAL A 58 -5.15 -6.78 -18.37
C VAL A 58 -5.59 -8.23 -18.08
N PRO A 59 -4.66 -9.18 -17.89
CA PRO A 59 -4.99 -10.52 -17.41
C PRO A 59 -5.71 -10.48 -16.06
N VAL A 60 -6.97 -10.93 -16.04
CA VAL A 60 -7.90 -10.82 -14.89
C VAL A 60 -7.32 -11.49 -13.65
N ARG A 61 -6.96 -12.77 -13.75
CA ARG A 61 -6.54 -13.56 -12.58
C ARG A 61 -5.39 -12.90 -11.84
N ILE A 62 -4.30 -12.62 -12.55
CA ILE A 62 -3.08 -12.09 -11.94
C ILE A 62 -3.32 -10.67 -11.40
N ALA A 63 -4.02 -9.81 -12.13
CA ALA A 63 -4.34 -8.47 -11.64
C ALA A 63 -5.18 -8.54 -10.35
N VAL A 64 -6.25 -9.33 -10.34
CA VAL A 64 -7.24 -9.41 -9.27
C VAL A 64 -6.73 -10.17 -8.04
N GLU A 65 -5.96 -11.24 -8.22
CA GLU A 65 -5.34 -11.94 -7.09
C GLU A 65 -4.28 -11.07 -6.41
N ASN A 66 -3.56 -10.22 -7.16
CA ASN A 66 -2.69 -9.19 -6.57
C ASN A 66 -3.47 -8.08 -5.86
N MET A 67 -4.80 -7.99 -6.07
CA MET A 67 -5.67 -7.16 -5.24
C MET A 67 -6.08 -7.83 -3.92
N GLY A 68 -5.67 -9.09 -3.69
CA GLY A 68 -6.09 -9.91 -2.56
C GLY A 68 -7.49 -10.53 -2.74
N ILE A 69 -8.02 -10.56 -3.96
CA ILE A 69 -9.37 -11.10 -4.26
C ILE A 69 -9.21 -12.45 -4.98
N PRO A 70 -9.81 -13.55 -4.48
CA PRO A 70 -9.66 -14.86 -5.11
C PRO A 70 -10.40 -14.92 -6.45
N VAL A 71 -9.85 -15.69 -7.40
CA VAL A 71 -10.45 -15.92 -8.72
C VAL A 71 -10.58 -17.42 -8.99
N ALA A 72 -11.78 -17.87 -9.31
CA ALA A 72 -12.10 -19.25 -9.66
C ALA A 72 -12.58 -19.37 -11.12
N TRP A 73 -12.27 -20.50 -11.75
CA TRP A 73 -12.80 -20.89 -13.07
C TRP A 73 -13.66 -22.14 -12.91
N ASP A 74 -14.88 -22.08 -13.43
CA ASP A 74 -15.77 -23.23 -13.56
C ASP A 74 -15.74 -23.72 -15.02
N ALA A 75 -15.16 -24.89 -15.23
CA ALA A 75 -15.03 -25.50 -16.54
C ALA A 75 -16.37 -26.02 -17.10
N GLY A 76 -17.33 -26.37 -16.24
CA GLY A 76 -18.63 -26.88 -16.67
C GLY A 76 -19.51 -25.77 -17.27
N SER A 77 -19.39 -24.55 -16.75
CA SER A 77 -20.17 -23.38 -17.17
C SER A 77 -19.36 -22.33 -17.93
N SER A 78 -18.07 -22.57 -18.17
CA SER A 78 -17.13 -21.58 -18.74
C SER A 78 -17.18 -20.23 -18.02
N THR A 79 -17.33 -20.23 -16.70
CA THR A 79 -17.59 -19.02 -15.91
C THR A 79 -16.38 -18.67 -15.04
N VAL A 80 -16.04 -17.39 -15.01
CA VAL A 80 -15.11 -16.80 -14.04
C VAL A 80 -15.90 -16.32 -12.84
N ARG A 81 -15.43 -16.65 -11.64
CA ARG A 81 -15.94 -16.11 -10.37
C ARG A 81 -14.82 -15.34 -9.67
N ILE A 82 -15.07 -14.08 -9.35
CA ILE A 82 -14.17 -13.18 -8.63
C ILE A 82 -14.76 -12.88 -7.25
N GLY A 83 -14.00 -13.15 -6.19
CA GLY A 83 -14.40 -12.93 -4.80
C GLY A 83 -15.28 -14.03 -4.21
N GLU A 84 -15.70 -13.81 -2.97
CA GLU A 84 -16.44 -14.78 -2.16
C GLU A 84 -17.82 -14.25 -1.73
N GLY A 85 -18.68 -15.17 -1.27
CA GLY A 85 -19.99 -14.82 -0.71
C GLY A 85 -20.96 -14.17 -1.71
N ALA A 86 -21.87 -13.34 -1.17
CA ALA A 86 -22.94 -12.67 -1.92
C ALA A 86 -22.44 -11.50 -2.79
N THR A 87 -21.22 -11.01 -2.54
CA THR A 87 -20.59 -9.91 -3.30
C THR A 87 -19.72 -10.39 -4.45
N ALA A 88 -19.59 -11.70 -4.64
CA ALA A 88 -18.78 -12.25 -5.72
C ALA A 88 -19.36 -11.88 -7.09
N VAL A 89 -18.49 -11.44 -8.00
CA VAL A 89 -18.84 -11.15 -9.38
C VAL A 89 -18.61 -12.41 -10.21
N SER A 90 -19.61 -12.84 -10.97
CA SER A 90 -19.50 -13.99 -11.87
C SER A 90 -19.86 -13.59 -13.30
N PHE A 91 -19.08 -14.05 -14.28
CA PHE A 91 -19.31 -13.76 -15.69
C PHE A 91 -18.72 -14.83 -16.61
N THR A 92 -19.30 -14.99 -17.79
CA THR A 92 -18.74 -15.78 -18.89
C THR A 92 -17.95 -14.84 -19.80
N PRO A 93 -16.67 -15.11 -20.08
CA PRO A 93 -15.89 -14.27 -20.98
C PRO A 93 -16.31 -14.45 -22.44
N ASP A 94 -16.31 -13.35 -23.20
CA ASP A 94 -16.54 -13.37 -24.65
C ASP A 94 -15.35 -14.01 -25.40
N SER A 95 -15.54 -14.35 -26.68
CA SER A 95 -14.49 -14.95 -27.51
C SER A 95 -13.52 -13.93 -28.13
N THR A 96 -13.83 -12.64 -28.06
CA THR A 96 -13.06 -11.58 -28.72
C THR A 96 -13.01 -10.31 -27.87
N ALA A 97 -11.92 -9.54 -28.00
CA ALA A 97 -11.78 -8.26 -27.33
C ALA A 97 -12.77 -7.21 -27.86
N GLY A 98 -13.39 -6.43 -26.98
CA GLY A 98 -14.23 -5.30 -27.34
C GLY A 98 -15.38 -5.01 -26.37
N GLY A 99 -15.96 -3.81 -26.46
CA GLY A 99 -17.21 -3.45 -25.76
C GLY A 99 -17.12 -3.38 -24.23
N GLY A 100 -15.91 -3.27 -23.67
CA GLY A 100 -15.67 -3.22 -22.22
C GLY A 100 -16.02 -4.51 -21.49
N LYS A 101 -16.00 -5.64 -22.20
CA LYS A 101 -16.34 -6.95 -21.65
C LYS A 101 -15.09 -7.80 -21.45
N PRO A 102 -15.07 -8.65 -20.41
CA PRO A 102 -14.06 -9.68 -20.29
C PRO A 102 -14.10 -10.65 -21.47
N PHE A 103 -12.94 -11.10 -21.95
CA PHE A 103 -12.83 -12.07 -23.04
C PHE A 103 -11.70 -13.08 -22.80
N LEU A 104 -11.79 -14.22 -23.47
CA LEU A 104 -10.80 -15.30 -23.41
C LEU A 104 -9.86 -15.20 -24.60
N LYS A 105 -8.54 -15.21 -24.34
CA LYS A 105 -7.49 -15.28 -25.35
C LYS A 105 -6.32 -16.11 -24.84
N ASP A 106 -5.86 -17.06 -25.64
CA ASP A 106 -4.69 -17.92 -25.32
C ASP A 106 -4.80 -18.59 -23.93
N GLY A 107 -6.01 -19.03 -23.55
CA GLY A 107 -6.27 -19.67 -22.26
C GLY A 107 -6.22 -18.72 -21.05
N ARG A 108 -6.24 -17.40 -21.28
CA ARG A 108 -6.25 -16.36 -20.26
C ARG A 108 -7.44 -15.44 -20.46
N VAL A 109 -8.07 -15.05 -19.34
CA VAL A 109 -9.17 -14.10 -19.34
C VAL A 109 -8.60 -12.71 -19.19
N TYR A 110 -8.97 -11.81 -20.09
CA TYR A 110 -8.61 -10.40 -20.07
C TYR A 110 -9.82 -9.55 -19.78
N THR A 111 -9.61 -8.40 -19.17
CA THR A 111 -10.64 -7.40 -18.94
C THR A 111 -10.08 -6.00 -19.11
N ASP A 112 -10.95 -5.03 -19.34
CA ASP A 112 -10.57 -3.64 -19.45
C ASP A 112 -10.53 -2.93 -18.09
N LEU A 113 -10.07 -1.69 -18.11
CA LEU A 113 -9.96 -0.86 -16.92
C LEU A 113 -11.33 -0.51 -16.31
N ALA A 114 -12.35 -0.33 -17.15
CA ALA A 114 -13.70 -0.01 -16.72
C ALA A 114 -14.33 -1.15 -15.91
N PHE A 115 -14.14 -2.40 -16.34
CA PHE A 115 -14.60 -3.56 -15.57
C PHE A 115 -13.94 -3.63 -14.18
N ILE A 116 -12.63 -3.41 -14.10
CA ILE A 116 -11.89 -3.39 -12.83
C ILE A 116 -12.46 -2.29 -11.92
N GLN A 117 -12.75 -1.12 -12.48
CA GLN A 117 -13.34 0.00 -11.73
C GLN A 117 -14.78 -0.29 -11.28
N ASP A 118 -15.66 -0.70 -12.19
CA ASP A 118 -17.09 -0.82 -11.96
C ASP A 118 -17.49 -2.07 -11.19
N LYS A 119 -16.85 -3.21 -11.48
CA LYS A 119 -17.22 -4.51 -10.91
C LYS A 119 -16.41 -4.85 -9.66
N LEU A 120 -15.15 -4.41 -9.60
CA LEU A 120 -14.28 -4.67 -8.45
C LEU A 120 -14.14 -3.46 -7.53
N GLY A 121 -14.71 -2.32 -7.92
CA GLY A 121 -14.72 -1.10 -7.13
C GLY A 121 -13.34 -0.46 -6.99
N ALA A 122 -12.33 -0.85 -7.75
CA ALA A 122 -10.98 -0.29 -7.64
C ALA A 122 -10.86 1.09 -8.30
N GLY A 123 -9.93 1.91 -7.83
CA GLY A 123 -9.45 3.05 -8.59
C GLY A 123 -8.56 2.56 -9.74
N VAL A 124 -8.67 3.15 -10.93
CA VAL A 124 -7.83 2.79 -12.06
C VAL A 124 -7.36 4.03 -12.79
N ALA A 125 -6.06 4.08 -13.11
CA ALA A 125 -5.43 5.15 -13.89
C ALA A 125 -4.59 4.57 -15.03
N TRP A 126 -4.63 5.22 -16.19
CA TRP A 126 -3.82 4.88 -17.36
C TRP A 126 -2.87 6.03 -17.71
N ASP A 127 -1.57 5.82 -17.51
CA ASP A 127 -0.52 6.73 -17.96
C ASP A 127 -0.05 6.31 -19.36
N LYS A 128 -0.60 6.98 -20.39
CA LYS A 128 -0.28 6.72 -21.79
C LYS A 128 1.19 7.02 -22.13
N ALA A 129 1.82 7.98 -21.46
CA ALA A 129 3.21 8.36 -21.73
C ALA A 129 4.19 7.31 -21.20
N LYS A 130 3.90 6.74 -20.03
CA LYS A 130 4.70 5.68 -19.41
C LYS A 130 4.23 4.27 -19.75
N THR A 131 3.19 4.13 -20.57
CA THR A 131 2.55 2.85 -20.90
C THR A 131 2.25 2.01 -19.64
N THR A 132 1.71 2.65 -18.59
CA THR A 132 1.50 2.03 -17.27
C THR A 132 0.05 2.14 -16.81
N VAL A 133 -0.55 1.02 -16.43
CA VAL A 133 -1.84 0.97 -15.71
C VAL A 133 -1.54 0.91 -14.22
N SER A 134 -2.18 1.77 -13.44
CA SER A 134 -2.18 1.70 -11.98
C SER A 134 -3.59 1.35 -11.49
N VAL A 135 -3.73 0.20 -10.84
CA VAL A 135 -4.94 -0.24 -10.15
C VAL A 135 -4.74 0.01 -8.67
N THR A 136 -5.61 0.81 -8.05
CA THR A 136 -5.66 1.00 -6.61
C THR A 136 -6.84 0.23 -6.08
N THR A 137 -6.56 -0.85 -5.38
CA THR A 137 -7.56 -1.70 -4.76
C THR A 137 -8.31 -0.91 -3.68
N LYS A 138 -9.59 -1.20 -3.53
CA LYS A 138 -10.30 -0.93 -2.28
C LYS A 138 -10.00 -2.01 -1.23
N SER A 139 -8.79 -2.60 -1.22
CA SER A 139 -8.39 -3.52 -0.16
C SER A 139 -8.62 -2.81 1.16
N ASN A 140 -9.38 -3.45 2.04
CA ASN A 140 -9.90 -2.87 3.27
C ASN A 140 -8.80 -2.79 4.34
N VAL A 141 -7.55 -2.51 3.96
CA VAL A 141 -6.46 -2.32 4.93
C VAL A 141 -6.65 -1.10 5.79
N LEU A 142 -7.49 -0.16 5.36
CA LEU A 142 -7.97 0.92 6.21
C LEU A 142 -9.29 0.59 6.94
N LYS A 143 -9.87 -0.61 6.75
CA LYS A 143 -11.05 -1.02 7.53
C LYS A 143 -10.70 -1.05 9.00
N GLY A 144 -11.50 -0.38 9.81
CA GLY A 144 -11.28 -0.37 11.25
C GLY A 144 -9.99 0.33 11.67
N VAL A 145 -9.31 1.02 10.74
CA VAL A 145 -8.23 1.95 11.03
C VAL A 145 -8.85 3.30 11.32
N GLN A 146 -8.56 3.87 12.48
CA GLN A 146 -8.99 5.21 12.85
C GLN A 146 -7.78 5.98 13.34
N LEU A 147 -7.51 7.12 12.70
CA LEU A 147 -6.52 8.08 13.16
C LEU A 147 -7.24 9.17 13.97
N PHE A 148 -6.81 9.37 15.21
CA PHE A 148 -7.33 10.39 16.10
C PHE A 148 -6.35 11.59 16.15
N LYS A 149 -6.36 12.34 17.24
CA LYS A 149 -5.47 13.48 17.45
C LYS A 149 -4.02 13.01 17.58
N GLN A 150 -3.10 13.89 17.19
CA GLN A 150 -1.66 13.63 17.24
C GLN A 150 -1.27 12.32 16.53
N SER A 151 -0.78 11.34 17.28
CA SER A 151 -0.32 10.02 16.79
C SER A 151 -1.19 8.85 17.26
N MET A 152 -2.33 9.12 17.87
CA MET A 152 -3.21 8.06 18.37
C MET A 152 -3.88 7.32 17.20
N VAL A 153 -3.63 6.03 17.09
CA VAL A 153 -4.26 5.15 16.08
C VAL A 153 -5.00 4.01 16.75
N LYS A 154 -6.20 3.70 16.27
CA LYS A 154 -6.93 2.48 16.62
C LYS A 154 -7.00 1.56 15.40
N LEU A 155 -6.63 0.30 15.60
CA LEU A 155 -6.83 -0.79 14.65
C LEU A 155 -7.90 -1.73 15.18
N SER A 156 -8.95 -1.97 14.41
CA SER A 156 -10.14 -2.74 14.81
C SER A 156 -10.73 -3.52 13.63
N GLY A 157 -11.87 -4.18 13.84
CA GLY A 157 -12.55 -4.96 12.79
C GLY A 157 -12.12 -6.42 12.68
N GLY A 158 -11.22 -6.86 13.56
CA GLY A 158 -10.84 -8.26 13.76
C GLY A 158 -11.19 -8.78 15.15
N LYS A 159 -10.46 -9.80 15.61
CA LYS A 159 -10.62 -10.38 16.96
C LYS A 159 -10.07 -9.51 18.08
N GLN A 160 -9.12 -8.63 17.76
CA GLN A 160 -8.44 -7.74 18.70
C GLN A 160 -8.68 -6.29 18.27
N VAL A 161 -8.84 -5.42 19.27
CA VAL A 161 -8.82 -3.96 19.19
C VAL A 161 -7.50 -3.48 19.76
N ILE A 162 -6.74 -2.80 18.91
CA ILE A 162 -5.40 -2.32 19.24
C ILE A 162 -5.44 -0.79 19.28
N TYR A 163 -4.89 -0.21 20.32
CA TYR A 163 -4.60 1.22 20.39
C TYR A 163 -3.10 1.46 20.40
N VAL A 164 -2.68 2.51 19.71
CA VAL A 164 -1.30 3.00 19.71
C VAL A 164 -1.33 4.43 20.21
N ASP A 165 -0.49 4.74 21.21
CA ASP A 165 -0.32 6.06 21.81
C ASP A 165 -1.64 6.80 22.15
N PRO A 166 -2.49 6.26 23.07
CA PRO A 166 -3.73 6.92 23.45
C PRO A 166 -3.49 8.34 23.99
N TYR A 167 -4.09 9.34 23.35
CA TYR A 167 -3.92 10.75 23.70
C TYR A 167 -5.19 11.55 23.41
N LYS A 168 -5.61 12.39 24.38
CA LYS A 168 -6.86 13.16 24.33
C LYS A 168 -8.06 12.30 23.91
N VAL A 169 -8.18 11.12 24.51
CA VAL A 169 -9.24 10.14 24.26
C VAL A 169 -10.58 10.73 24.69
N ASP A 170 -11.53 10.72 23.75
CA ASP A 170 -12.92 11.10 24.00
C ASP A 170 -13.66 9.96 24.72
N GLY A 171 -14.23 10.27 25.89
CA GLY A 171 -14.95 9.30 26.72
C GLY A 171 -14.06 8.19 27.30
N GLU A 172 -14.66 7.02 27.54
CA GLU A 172 -13.99 5.82 28.08
C GLU A 172 -14.45 4.57 27.32
N PRO A 173 -13.93 4.31 26.10
CA PRO A 173 -14.42 3.22 25.27
C PRO A 173 -14.17 1.82 25.86
N LYS A 174 -13.10 1.64 26.67
CA LYS A 174 -12.77 0.40 27.40
C LYS A 174 -12.79 -0.89 26.55
N ASP A 175 -12.49 -0.78 25.26
CA ASP A 175 -12.55 -1.88 24.31
C ASP A 175 -11.18 -2.34 23.80
N GLY A 176 -10.10 -1.65 24.16
CA GLY A 176 -8.73 -1.96 23.74
C GLY A 176 -8.18 -3.22 24.40
N ASP A 177 -7.96 -4.26 23.61
CA ASP A 177 -7.34 -5.51 24.03
C ASP A 177 -5.82 -5.38 24.24
N ILE A 178 -5.18 -4.62 23.36
CA ILE A 178 -3.73 -4.40 23.33
C ILE A 178 -3.46 -2.90 23.17
N ILE A 179 -2.56 -2.37 23.98
CA ILE A 179 -2.13 -0.98 23.91
C ILE A 179 -0.63 -0.95 23.67
N PHE A 180 -0.21 -0.42 22.53
CA PHE A 180 1.18 -0.15 22.23
C PHE A 180 1.51 1.29 22.59
N ILE A 181 2.63 1.50 23.28
CA ILE A 181 3.19 2.82 23.56
C ILE A 181 4.56 2.92 22.92
N THR A 182 4.78 3.95 22.10
CA THR A 182 6.03 4.17 21.36
C THR A 182 7.13 4.75 22.26
N HIS A 183 6.76 5.73 23.08
CA HIS A 183 7.64 6.45 24.00
C HIS A 183 6.84 7.20 25.07
N THR A 184 7.54 7.90 25.97
CA THR A 184 6.93 8.40 27.22
C THR A 184 6.74 9.90 27.30
N HIS A 185 6.81 10.61 26.18
CA HIS A 185 6.36 12.00 26.12
C HIS A 185 4.85 12.09 26.37
N SER A 186 4.42 13.23 26.89
CA SER A 186 3.05 13.41 27.41
C SER A 186 1.96 13.35 26.34
N ASP A 187 2.32 13.54 25.07
CA ASP A 187 1.41 13.45 23.92
C ASP A 187 1.34 12.04 23.31
N HIS A 188 2.06 11.07 23.89
CA HIS A 188 2.02 9.64 23.53
C HIS A 188 1.70 8.73 24.71
N PHE A 189 2.10 9.15 25.92
CA PHE A 189 1.93 8.38 27.14
C PHE A 189 1.22 9.18 28.23
N SER A 190 0.10 8.62 28.66
CA SER A 190 -0.51 8.95 29.95
C SER A 190 -1.24 7.73 30.49
N LEU A 191 -0.99 7.40 31.76
CA LEU A 191 -1.72 6.33 32.44
C LEU A 191 -3.24 6.58 32.45
N SER A 192 -3.68 7.84 32.54
CA SER A 192 -5.11 8.17 32.49
C SER A 192 -5.69 7.87 31.12
N GLU A 193 -4.99 8.23 30.04
CA GLU A 193 -5.46 8.01 28.66
C GLU A 193 -5.46 6.53 28.30
N ILE A 194 -4.42 5.78 28.68
CA ILE A 194 -4.36 4.33 28.49
C ILE A 194 -5.54 3.66 29.22
N ARG A 195 -5.84 4.08 30.46
CA ARG A 195 -6.96 3.51 31.22
C ARG A 195 -8.31 3.78 30.58
N LYS A 196 -8.52 4.87 29.84
CA LYS A 196 -9.80 5.14 29.15
C LYS A 196 -10.09 4.10 28.05
N VAL A 197 -9.05 3.67 27.33
CA VAL A 197 -9.20 2.72 26.22
C VAL A 197 -9.03 1.26 26.64
N ALA A 198 -8.21 0.99 27.65
CA ALA A 198 -7.88 -0.37 28.04
C ALA A 198 -9.10 -1.13 28.60
N LYS A 199 -9.39 -2.29 28.01
CA LYS A 199 -10.35 -3.24 28.57
C LYS A 199 -9.80 -3.90 29.84
N ALA A 200 -10.67 -4.53 30.63
CA ALA A 200 -10.24 -5.36 31.75
C ALA A 200 -9.33 -6.51 31.26
N GLY A 201 -8.13 -6.62 31.83
CA GLY A 201 -7.15 -7.62 31.43
C GLY A 201 -6.38 -7.28 30.14
N ALA A 202 -6.45 -6.05 29.65
CA ALA A 202 -5.68 -5.61 28.49
C ALA A 202 -4.16 -5.82 28.69
N THR A 203 -3.46 -6.07 27.58
CA THR A 203 -1.99 -6.11 27.56
C THR A 203 -1.43 -4.77 27.10
N VAL A 204 -0.44 -4.25 27.82
CA VAL A 204 0.32 -3.06 27.42
C VAL A 204 1.69 -3.48 26.91
N VAL A 205 2.05 -3.08 25.69
CA VAL A 205 3.39 -3.21 25.12
C VAL A 205 4.06 -1.85 25.22
N PHE A 206 5.22 -1.79 25.86
CA PHE A 206 5.83 -0.54 26.35
C PHE A 206 7.35 -0.55 26.15
N PRO A 207 8.03 0.61 25.96
CA PRO A 207 9.48 0.64 25.82
C PRO A 207 10.16 -0.02 27.02
N ALA A 208 11.02 -1.02 26.77
CA ALA A 208 11.54 -1.90 27.82
C ALA A 208 12.33 -1.13 28.90
N LYS A 209 13.04 -0.06 28.51
CA LYS A 209 13.83 0.78 29.43
C LYS A 209 13.01 1.63 30.39
N GLU A 210 11.70 1.76 30.18
CA GLU A 210 10.83 2.63 30.98
C GLU A 210 9.62 1.88 31.56
N LEU A 211 9.74 0.55 31.66
CA LEU A 211 8.68 -0.32 32.20
C LEU A 211 8.27 0.01 33.64
N ASP A 212 9.16 0.61 34.43
CA ASP A 212 8.88 1.09 35.79
C ASP A 212 7.69 2.05 35.84
N LYS A 213 7.44 2.81 34.75
CA LYS A 213 6.30 3.73 34.65
C LYS A 213 4.94 3.04 34.55
N VAL A 214 4.90 1.74 34.22
CA VAL A 214 3.66 0.98 33.97
C VAL A 214 3.58 -0.36 34.73
N ALA A 215 4.66 -0.82 35.35
CA ALA A 215 4.73 -2.14 36.00
C ALA A 215 3.63 -2.33 37.06
N ASP A 216 3.41 -1.33 37.91
CA ASP A 216 2.41 -1.39 39.00
C ASP A 216 1.08 -0.71 38.64
N ALA A 217 0.82 -0.47 37.35
CA ALA A 217 -0.36 0.29 36.91
C ALA A 217 -1.67 -0.51 36.92
N GLY A 218 -1.62 -1.82 37.20
CA GLY A 218 -2.79 -2.71 37.33
C GLY A 218 -3.34 -3.27 36.02
N PHE A 219 -2.55 -3.27 34.94
CA PHE A 219 -2.92 -3.89 33.66
C PHE A 219 -2.82 -5.42 33.74
N GLY A 220 -3.53 -6.13 32.85
CA GLY A 220 -3.55 -7.60 32.87
C GLY A 220 -2.18 -8.22 32.57
N LYS A 221 -1.45 -7.60 31.64
CA LYS A 221 -0.07 -7.95 31.31
C LYS A 221 0.67 -6.72 30.82
N VAL A 222 1.97 -6.64 31.12
CA VAL A 222 2.87 -5.63 30.56
C VAL A 222 4.03 -6.36 29.87
N ILE A 223 4.39 -5.91 28.67
CA ILE A 223 5.48 -6.47 27.86
C ILE A 223 6.47 -5.35 27.51
N GLY A 224 7.76 -5.58 27.73
CA GLY A 224 8.83 -4.69 27.28
C GLY A 224 9.12 -4.89 25.79
N ALA A 225 9.19 -3.80 25.05
CA ALA A 225 9.62 -3.75 23.66
C ALA A 225 11.03 -3.18 23.56
N VAL A 226 11.93 -3.90 22.90
CA VAL A 226 13.31 -3.49 22.62
C VAL A 226 13.44 -3.28 21.11
N PRO A 227 14.11 -2.21 20.64
CA PRO A 227 14.32 -1.99 19.21
C PRO A 227 14.93 -3.20 18.51
N ASN A 228 14.40 -3.54 17.33
CA ASN A 228 14.74 -4.68 16.48
C ASN A 228 14.28 -6.05 16.96
N GLU A 229 13.56 -6.15 18.08
CA GLU A 229 12.97 -7.39 18.54
C GLU A 229 11.56 -7.62 17.99
N GLU A 230 11.22 -8.88 17.77
CA GLU A 230 9.88 -9.33 17.41
C GLU A 230 9.17 -9.90 18.64
N GLY A 231 7.85 -9.74 18.67
CA GLY A 231 7.01 -10.27 19.75
C GLY A 231 5.66 -10.72 19.23
N THR A 232 4.91 -11.40 20.09
CA THR A 232 3.52 -11.77 19.83
C THR A 232 2.68 -11.57 21.08
N VAL A 233 1.52 -10.95 20.92
CA VAL A 233 0.55 -10.67 21.99
C VAL A 233 -0.85 -10.95 21.47
N ASN A 234 -1.60 -11.82 22.15
CA ASN A 234 -2.96 -12.24 21.76
C ASN A 234 -3.08 -12.57 20.25
N ASP A 235 -2.18 -13.40 19.73
CA ASP A 235 -2.07 -13.79 18.31
C ASP A 235 -1.72 -12.65 17.32
N ILE A 236 -1.38 -11.47 17.82
CA ILE A 236 -0.89 -10.34 17.03
C ILE A 236 0.63 -10.34 17.08
N SER A 237 1.27 -10.56 15.93
CA SER A 237 2.71 -10.39 15.79
C SER A 237 3.06 -8.92 15.61
N TYR A 238 4.16 -8.50 16.23
CA TYR A 238 4.72 -7.16 16.04
C TYR A 238 6.23 -7.21 16.00
N LYS A 239 6.84 -6.20 15.38
CA LYS A 239 8.26 -5.89 15.49
C LYS A 239 8.41 -4.51 16.08
N ALA A 240 9.14 -4.39 17.18
CA ALA A 240 9.58 -3.09 17.68
C ALA A 240 10.76 -2.62 16.83
N VAL A 241 10.71 -1.39 16.34
CA VAL A 241 11.76 -0.82 15.47
C VAL A 241 12.31 0.45 16.10
N PRO A 242 13.56 0.86 15.82
CA PRO A 242 14.12 2.09 16.37
C PRO A 242 13.30 3.32 15.94
N ALA A 243 13.14 4.28 16.86
CA ALA A 243 12.57 5.61 16.59
C ALA A 243 13.40 6.66 17.34
N TYR A 244 14.04 7.58 16.61
CA TYR A 244 14.93 8.58 17.21
C TYR A 244 15.18 9.78 16.28
N ASN A 245 15.56 10.92 16.87
CA ASN A 245 16.04 12.05 16.11
C ASN A 245 17.53 11.89 15.77
N THR A 246 17.90 12.24 14.54
CA THR A 246 19.29 12.30 14.07
C THR A 246 19.87 13.70 14.19
N GLN A 247 19.01 14.72 14.25
CA GLN A 247 19.41 16.14 14.22
C GLN A 247 19.21 16.84 15.57
N THR A 248 18.35 16.32 16.45
CA THR A 248 18.02 16.94 17.74
C THR A 248 18.16 15.93 18.88
N ALA A 249 18.18 16.43 20.13
CA ALA A 249 18.23 15.60 21.33
C ALA A 249 16.84 15.35 21.96
N ASN A 250 15.75 15.71 21.27
CA ASN A 250 14.39 15.58 21.79
C ASN A 250 13.95 14.12 21.89
N HIS A 251 14.39 13.27 20.96
CA HIS A 251 14.10 11.84 20.91
C HIS A 251 15.40 11.02 20.74
N PRO A 252 16.27 10.95 21.77
CA PRO A 252 17.63 10.41 21.63
C PRO A 252 17.66 8.87 21.54
N LYS A 253 18.58 8.33 20.72
CA LYS A 253 18.66 6.90 20.41
C LYS A 253 18.91 6.02 21.64
N GLU A 254 19.62 6.53 22.64
CA GLU A 254 20.00 5.79 23.86
C GLU A 254 18.81 5.46 24.76
N ARG A 255 17.69 6.18 24.60
CA ARG A 255 16.44 5.91 25.30
C ARG A 255 15.78 4.60 24.82
N GLU A 256 16.16 4.11 23.65
CA GLU A 256 15.58 2.90 23.03
C GLU A 256 14.05 2.98 22.95
N TRP A 257 13.55 4.16 22.63
CA TRP A 257 12.17 4.36 22.20
C TRP A 257 11.93 3.74 20.84
N VAL A 258 10.68 3.38 20.57
CA VAL A 258 10.33 2.44 19.50
C VAL A 258 9.19 2.94 18.64
N GLY A 259 9.27 2.62 17.35
CA GLY A 259 8.09 2.44 16.51
C GLY A 259 7.65 0.97 16.53
N TYR A 260 6.51 0.66 15.91
CA TYR A 260 6.03 -0.72 15.79
C TYR A 260 5.59 -1.04 14.37
N ILE A 261 5.98 -2.21 13.86
CA ILE A 261 5.34 -2.84 12.69
C ILE A 261 4.40 -3.92 13.23
N ILE A 262 3.10 -3.67 13.17
CA ILE A 262 2.05 -4.53 13.74
C ILE A 262 1.38 -5.29 12.61
N LYS A 263 1.31 -6.62 12.70
CA LYS A 263 0.60 -7.47 11.73
C LYS A 263 -0.75 -7.87 12.29
N VAL A 264 -1.83 -7.35 11.70
CA VAL A 264 -3.21 -7.59 12.13
C VAL A 264 -4.15 -7.54 10.93
N ASN A 265 -5.25 -8.29 10.98
CA ASN A 265 -6.29 -8.30 9.94
C ASN A 265 -5.78 -8.55 8.51
N GLY A 266 -4.67 -9.30 8.37
CA GLY A 266 -4.08 -9.63 7.07
C GLY A 266 -3.20 -8.54 6.45
N ALA A 267 -2.83 -7.50 7.20
CA ALA A 267 -1.93 -6.43 6.75
C ALA A 267 -0.89 -6.07 7.81
N SER A 268 0.18 -5.41 7.39
CA SER A 268 1.21 -4.83 8.27
C SER A 268 1.08 -3.31 8.36
N TYR A 269 1.14 -2.78 9.59
CA TYR A 269 0.99 -1.36 9.88
C TYR A 269 2.23 -0.86 10.64
N TYR A 270 2.98 0.04 10.02
CA TYR A 270 4.10 0.72 10.65
C TYR A 270 3.64 2.00 11.35
N MET A 271 3.80 2.03 12.67
CA MET A 271 3.59 3.19 13.55
C MET A 271 4.96 3.73 13.94
N ALA A 272 5.36 4.86 13.35
CA ALA A 272 6.74 5.32 13.48
C ALA A 272 7.11 5.85 14.88
N GLY A 273 6.13 6.18 15.72
CA GLY A 273 6.36 7.04 16.89
C GLY A 273 6.85 8.42 16.46
N ASP A 274 7.65 9.05 17.33
CA ASP A 274 8.40 10.26 17.03
C ASP A 274 9.80 9.88 16.56
N THR A 275 10.17 10.33 15.37
CA THR A 275 11.46 9.99 14.75
C THR A 275 11.78 10.96 13.61
N ASP A 276 13.07 11.06 13.31
CA ASP A 276 13.56 11.61 12.03
C ASP A 276 13.61 10.48 10.97
N LEU A 277 14.07 10.80 9.75
CA LEU A 277 14.46 9.78 8.79
C LEU A 277 15.72 9.06 9.28
N ILE A 278 15.55 7.78 9.65
CA ILE A 278 16.66 6.92 10.11
C ILE A 278 17.06 5.91 9.04
N PRO A 279 18.35 5.49 8.97
CA PRO A 279 18.82 4.53 7.97
C PRO A 279 18.08 3.19 7.98
N GLU A 280 17.59 2.76 9.14
CA GLU A 280 16.87 1.50 9.34
C GLU A 280 15.56 1.43 8.55
N MET A 281 14.93 2.57 8.23
CA MET A 281 13.64 2.62 7.53
C MET A 281 13.66 1.98 6.14
N LYS A 282 14.82 1.93 5.48
CA LYS A 282 14.97 1.29 4.16
C LYS A 282 14.72 -0.23 4.20
N ASP A 283 14.85 -0.83 5.38
CA ASP A 283 14.72 -2.27 5.61
C ASP A 283 13.37 -2.62 6.25
N PHE A 284 12.48 -1.63 6.46
CA PHE A 284 11.15 -1.84 7.01
C PHE A 284 10.17 -2.26 5.91
N ASP A 285 9.31 -3.24 6.22
CA ASP A 285 8.28 -3.74 5.32
C ASP A 285 6.90 -3.60 5.98
N ALA A 286 6.06 -2.73 5.40
CA ALA A 286 4.72 -2.45 5.88
C ALA A 286 3.75 -2.14 4.72
N ASP A 287 2.51 -2.63 4.80
CA ASP A 287 1.46 -2.25 3.85
C ASP A 287 1.01 -0.80 4.09
N VAL A 288 0.89 -0.38 5.35
CA VAL A 288 0.49 0.99 5.72
C VAL A 288 1.53 1.59 6.65
N ALA A 289 2.03 2.78 6.37
CA ALA A 289 2.94 3.51 7.25
C ALA A 289 2.30 4.82 7.76
N PHE A 290 2.39 5.04 9.08
CA PHE A 290 2.05 6.28 9.75
C PHE A 290 3.33 7.02 10.10
N LEU A 291 3.55 8.19 9.48
CA LEU A 291 4.80 8.95 9.62
C LEU A 291 4.55 10.30 10.31
N PRO A 292 5.37 10.67 11.32
CA PRO A 292 5.24 11.94 12.01
C PRO A 292 5.68 13.08 11.10
N MET A 293 5.00 14.21 11.20
CA MET A 293 5.25 15.34 10.32
C MET A 293 5.05 16.67 11.05
N GLY A 294 5.68 16.80 12.21
CA GLY A 294 5.60 17.99 13.06
C GLY A 294 6.66 19.06 12.75
N GLY A 295 7.75 18.70 12.07
CA GLY A 295 8.84 19.61 11.65
C GLY A 295 9.72 20.20 12.75
N THR A 296 9.27 20.20 14.01
CA THR A 296 10.03 20.73 15.16
C THR A 296 10.64 19.61 16.02
N TYR A 297 9.82 18.62 16.38
CA TYR A 297 10.22 17.48 17.23
C TYR A 297 10.43 16.19 16.42
N THR A 298 9.91 16.18 15.20
CA THR A 298 9.91 15.06 14.26
C THR A 298 10.19 15.60 12.85
N MET A 299 10.12 14.73 11.83
CA MET A 299 10.38 15.10 10.44
C MET A 299 9.57 16.33 9.96
N ALA A 300 10.22 17.19 9.17
CA ALA A 300 9.51 18.13 8.29
C ALA A 300 8.91 17.37 7.08
N TYR A 301 7.98 17.99 6.34
CA TYR A 301 7.26 17.30 5.26
C TYR A 301 8.19 16.77 4.15
N GLU A 302 9.29 17.45 3.83
CA GLU A 302 10.28 16.98 2.84
C GLU A 302 11.01 15.72 3.32
N GLU A 303 11.33 15.65 4.61
CA GLU A 303 12.01 14.51 5.21
C GLU A 303 11.06 13.33 5.37
N ALA A 304 9.82 13.58 5.78
CA ALA A 304 8.76 12.57 5.84
C ALA A 304 8.51 11.94 4.46
N ALA A 305 8.52 12.75 3.39
CA ALA A 305 8.40 12.24 2.02
C ALA A 305 9.58 11.33 1.63
N LYS A 306 10.82 11.72 1.99
CA LYS A 306 11.99 10.85 1.79
C LYS A 306 11.89 9.55 2.56
N ALA A 307 11.38 9.59 3.80
CA ALA A 307 11.13 8.39 4.59
C ALA A 307 10.10 7.47 3.92
N ALA A 308 8.96 8.03 3.46
CA ALA A 308 7.95 7.29 2.72
C ALA A 308 8.55 6.63 1.46
N ASN A 309 9.35 7.38 0.69
CA ASN A 309 9.98 6.89 -0.54
C ASN A 309 11.07 5.83 -0.29
N ALA A 310 11.71 5.86 0.89
CA ALA A 310 12.66 4.82 1.30
C ALA A 310 11.95 3.52 1.74
N ILE A 311 10.85 3.64 2.50
CA ILE A 311 10.07 2.49 2.99
C ILE A 311 9.26 1.84 1.87
N ARG A 312 8.74 2.66 0.94
CA ARG A 312 7.82 2.26 -0.14
C ARG A 312 6.61 1.45 0.33
N PRO A 313 5.85 1.93 1.34
CA PRO A 313 4.64 1.25 1.78
C PRO A 313 3.58 1.33 0.68
N ARG A 314 2.56 0.48 0.75
CA ARG A 314 1.41 0.61 -0.16
C ARG A 314 0.64 1.90 0.10
N ILE A 315 0.39 2.21 1.37
CA ILE A 315 -0.27 3.44 1.83
C ILE A 315 0.64 4.15 2.81
N VAL A 316 0.76 5.47 2.69
CA VAL A 316 1.37 6.32 3.71
C VAL A 316 0.37 7.35 4.22
N ILE A 317 0.35 7.54 5.54
CA ILE A 317 -0.58 8.42 6.25
C ILE A 317 0.24 9.35 7.14
N PRO A 318 0.27 10.66 6.87
CA PRO A 318 0.92 11.58 7.79
C PRO A 318 0.12 11.67 9.09
N TYR A 319 0.81 11.73 10.22
CA TYR A 319 0.23 11.99 11.55
C TYR A 319 1.17 12.92 12.37
N HIS A 320 0.88 13.16 13.66
CA HIS A 320 1.69 14.08 14.50
C HIS A 320 1.88 15.47 13.88
N TYR A 321 0.80 16.02 13.30
CA TYR A 321 0.77 17.37 12.76
C TYR A 321 -0.56 18.05 13.08
N ALA A 322 -0.58 19.38 13.05
CA ALA A 322 -1.73 20.26 13.24
C ALA A 322 -2.42 20.25 14.64
N ASP A 323 -1.91 19.52 15.64
CA ASP A 323 -2.34 19.68 17.04
C ASP A 323 -1.38 20.59 17.82
N VAL A 324 -0.08 20.27 17.81
CA VAL A 324 0.95 21.02 18.54
C VAL A 324 1.88 21.77 17.59
N VAL A 325 2.31 21.11 16.52
CA VAL A 325 3.26 21.60 15.51
C VAL A 325 2.89 21.09 14.13
N GLY A 326 3.51 21.65 13.08
CA GLY A 326 3.16 21.37 11.69
C GLY A 326 1.79 21.89 11.29
N SER A 327 1.52 21.90 9.98
CA SER A 327 0.26 22.39 9.43
C SER A 327 -0.37 21.39 8.47
N ARG A 328 -1.66 21.63 8.17
CA ARG A 328 -2.35 20.89 7.12
C ARG A 328 -1.71 21.10 5.74
N ASP A 329 -1.20 22.30 5.46
CA ASP A 329 -0.53 22.62 4.20
C ASP A 329 0.75 21.81 4.03
N ASP A 330 1.48 21.55 5.12
CA ASP A 330 2.66 20.67 5.09
C ASP A 330 2.27 19.24 4.71
N ALA A 331 1.10 18.77 5.14
CA ALA A 331 0.60 17.44 4.83
C ALA A 331 0.23 17.30 3.36
N LEU A 332 -0.28 18.39 2.75
CA LEU A 332 -0.54 18.46 1.32
C LEU A 332 0.76 18.47 0.51
N LYS A 333 1.76 19.27 0.92
CA LYS A 333 3.08 19.28 0.27
C LYS A 333 3.79 17.93 0.40
N PHE A 334 3.65 17.25 1.54
CA PHE A 334 4.14 15.89 1.72
C PHE A 334 3.58 14.94 0.65
N ILE A 335 2.27 14.96 0.43
CA ILE A 335 1.62 14.12 -0.59
C ILE A 335 2.19 14.38 -1.99
N ASP A 336 2.43 15.65 -2.33
CA ASP A 336 2.98 16.03 -3.64
C ASP A 336 4.41 15.51 -3.87
N LEU A 337 5.15 15.20 -2.81
CA LEU A 337 6.54 14.72 -2.85
C LEU A 337 6.67 13.18 -2.75
N VAL A 338 5.58 12.48 -2.48
CA VAL A 338 5.57 11.00 -2.43
C VAL A 338 5.68 10.44 -3.85
N GLU A 339 6.58 9.49 -4.04
CA GLU A 339 6.85 8.91 -5.36
C GLU A 339 5.67 8.10 -5.90
N PRO A 340 5.52 8.03 -7.25
CA PRO A 340 4.57 7.12 -7.87
C PRO A 340 4.72 5.68 -7.37
N GLY A 341 3.59 5.04 -7.11
CA GLY A 341 3.53 3.69 -6.55
C GLY A 341 3.43 3.65 -5.02
N ILE A 342 3.28 4.79 -4.35
CA ILE A 342 2.88 4.88 -2.94
C ILE A 342 1.60 5.71 -2.88
N THR A 343 0.57 5.22 -2.20
CA THR A 343 -0.69 5.98 -2.03
C THR A 343 -0.62 6.81 -0.76
N ALA A 344 -0.55 8.13 -0.87
CA ALA A 344 -0.60 9.01 0.30
C ALA A 344 -2.05 9.42 0.63
N ILE A 345 -2.47 9.25 1.88
CA ILE A 345 -3.85 9.52 2.33
C ILE A 345 -3.85 10.44 3.55
N LEU A 346 -4.65 11.49 3.49
CA LEU A 346 -4.98 12.32 4.65
C LEU A 346 -6.24 11.78 5.31
N MET A 347 -6.12 11.20 6.50
CA MET A 347 -7.27 10.72 7.28
C MET A 347 -7.92 11.81 8.14
N LYS A 348 -7.24 12.94 8.35
CA LYS A 348 -7.77 14.09 9.07
C LYS A 348 -8.34 15.10 8.06
N GLU A 349 -9.54 15.60 8.32
CA GLU A 349 -10.15 16.69 7.54
C GLU A 349 -9.40 18.02 7.72
#